data_AF-A0AAZ1WZ12-F1
#
_entry.id   AF-A0AAZ1WZ12-F1
#
_cell.length_a   1.000
_cell.length_b   1.000
_cell.length_c   1.000
_cell.angle_alpha   90.00
_cell.angle_beta   90.00
_cell.angle_gamma   90.00
#
_symmetry.space_group_name_H-M   'P 1'
#
loop_
_entity.id
_entity.type
_entity.pdbx_description
1 polymer ?
#
loop_
_entity_poly.entity_id
_entity_poly.type
_entity_poly.pdbx_seq_one_letter_code
_entity_poly.pdbx_strand_id
1 'polypeptide(L)'
;MEQEEQEQEREQLRLQLWEAYCEVRSLCSHLRGNDVTDSALSTDSSMDESSETSSAKDVPTGSLHTSLLELRRLTQNLLDGNESTGSRRSDEEALEEQVRKLGEELREVRELYEAEQDKTRGNEDELLQLHNQVALLSVEMRSLQEENERMRTMAEVREPSEQLQSAIRDRDDAIAKKKAVEMELAKCKIDIMSLNSQLLDAIQQKLNLSQQLEAWQDDMHRVIDQQLMDKHQDEWRAAPTSLSGSSVTHRGQSSRRAQRISDRDKRLFSFFKKN
;
A
#
# COMPACT_ATOMS: atom_id res chain seq x y z
N MET A 1 118.64 49.84 -49.15
CA MET A 1 117.90 49.69 -47.88
C MET A 1 116.59 50.45 -47.90
N GLU A 2 116.55 51.80 -47.99
CA GLU A 2 115.26 52.53 -48.03
C GLU A 2 114.31 52.09 -49.15
N GLN A 3 114.84 51.71 -50.33
CA GLN A 3 114.02 51.29 -51.47
C GLN A 3 113.42 49.87 -51.31
N GLU A 4 114.08 48.98 -50.57
CA GLU A 4 113.58 47.62 -50.26
C GLU A 4 112.53 47.64 -49.15
N GLU A 5 112.69 48.55 -48.18
CA GLU A 5 111.77 48.74 -47.06
C GLU A 5 110.43 49.33 -47.54
N GLN A 6 110.48 50.33 -48.44
CA GLN A 6 109.30 50.88 -49.13
C GLN A 6 108.58 49.84 -49.99
N GLU A 7 109.30 48.88 -50.56
CA GLU A 7 108.70 47.82 -51.37
C GLU A 7 107.99 46.77 -50.50
N GLN A 8 108.57 46.43 -49.34
CA GLN A 8 107.90 45.58 -48.33
C GLN A 8 106.63 46.25 -47.76
N GLU A 9 106.68 47.53 -47.42
CA GLU A 9 105.50 48.28 -46.96
C GLU A 9 104.39 48.30 -48.03
N ARG A 10 104.77 48.49 -49.30
CA ARG A 10 103.83 48.46 -50.43
C ARG A 10 103.20 47.07 -50.61
N GLU A 11 103.95 45.99 -50.40
CA GLU A 11 103.41 44.63 -50.46
C GLU A 11 102.48 44.34 -49.27
N GLN A 12 102.84 44.79 -48.07
CA GLN A 12 102.01 44.62 -46.87
C GLN A 12 100.67 45.36 -46.98
N LEU A 13 100.68 46.60 -47.48
CA LEU A 13 99.45 47.35 -47.75
C LEU A 13 98.58 46.67 -48.82
N ARG A 14 99.19 45.98 -49.79
CA ARG A 14 98.48 45.22 -50.82
C ARG A 14 97.76 44.00 -50.25
N LEU A 15 98.40 43.28 -49.33
CA LEU A 15 97.81 42.15 -48.60
C LEU A 15 96.62 42.61 -47.76
N GLN A 16 96.78 43.69 -46.98
CA GLN A 16 95.70 44.24 -46.16
C GLN A 16 94.50 44.71 -47.00
N LEU A 17 94.75 45.34 -48.15
CA LEU A 17 93.69 45.76 -49.06
C LEU A 17 92.92 44.56 -49.65
N TRP A 18 93.63 43.46 -49.94
CA TRP A 18 93.03 42.23 -50.45
C TRP A 18 92.20 41.52 -49.36
N GLU A 19 92.71 41.41 -48.13
CA GLU A 19 91.95 40.89 -46.98
C GLU A 19 90.66 41.67 -46.76
N ALA A 20 90.75 43.01 -46.73
CA ALA A 20 89.58 43.88 -46.58
C ALA A 20 88.57 43.70 -47.73
N TYR A 21 89.03 43.52 -48.96
CA TYR A 21 88.17 43.24 -50.11
C TYR A 21 87.45 41.89 -49.97
N CYS A 22 88.16 40.83 -49.57
CA CYS A 22 87.59 39.51 -49.34
C CYS A 22 86.53 39.52 -48.22
N GLU A 23 86.79 40.24 -47.12
CA GLU A 23 85.84 40.39 -46.02
C GLU A 23 84.56 41.13 -46.44
N VAL A 24 84.68 42.26 -47.16
CA VAL A 24 83.51 43.01 -47.66
C VAL A 24 82.70 42.15 -48.63
N ARG A 25 83.35 41.40 -49.51
CA ARG A 25 82.66 40.49 -50.45
C ARG A 25 81.96 39.35 -49.71
N SER A 26 82.56 38.80 -48.67
CA SER A 26 81.94 37.82 -47.79
C SER A 26 80.69 38.39 -47.12
N LEU A 27 80.76 39.61 -46.58
CA LEU A 27 79.62 40.31 -45.98
C LEU A 27 78.47 40.52 -46.99
N CYS A 28 78.77 40.99 -48.20
CA CYS A 28 77.77 41.12 -49.27
C CYS A 28 77.11 39.78 -49.62
N SER A 29 77.87 38.68 -49.66
CA SER A 29 77.34 37.33 -49.90
C SER A 29 76.47 36.83 -48.75
N HIS A 30 76.85 37.09 -47.49
CA HIS A 30 76.03 36.73 -46.32
C HIS A 30 74.72 37.51 -46.31
N LEU A 31 74.74 38.80 -46.63
CA LEU A 31 73.52 39.63 -46.69
C LEU A 31 72.61 39.20 -47.84
N ARG A 32 73.16 38.85 -49.01
CA ARG A 32 72.40 38.29 -50.13
C ARG A 32 71.83 36.91 -49.82
N GLY A 33 72.59 36.07 -49.10
CA GLY A 33 72.17 34.74 -48.66
C GLY A 33 71.07 34.79 -47.59
N ASN A 34 71.07 35.81 -46.74
CA ASN A 34 69.97 36.05 -45.80
C ASN A 34 68.71 36.59 -46.52
N ASP A 35 68.86 37.39 -47.58
CA ASP A 35 67.74 37.79 -48.45
C ASP A 35 67.08 36.59 -49.18
N VAL A 36 67.80 35.48 -49.38
CA VAL A 36 67.25 34.25 -49.99
C VAL A 36 66.41 33.43 -49.01
N THR A 37 66.42 33.75 -47.71
CA THR A 37 65.62 33.00 -46.73
C THR A 37 64.12 33.34 -46.73
N ASP A 38 63.65 34.31 -47.54
CA ASP A 38 62.21 34.60 -47.70
C ASP A 38 61.78 34.81 -49.16
N SER A 39 62.30 34.02 -50.10
CA SER A 39 61.75 33.95 -51.46
C SER A 39 61.76 32.52 -51.98
N ALA A 40 60.82 31.74 -51.46
CA ALA A 40 60.44 30.45 -52.02
C ALA A 40 59.62 30.64 -53.31
N LEU A 41 60.14 31.32 -54.34
CA LEU A 41 59.63 31.23 -55.72
C LEU A 41 60.77 31.53 -56.73
N SER A 42 61.02 30.54 -57.59
CA SER A 42 62.01 30.40 -58.66
C SER A 42 62.44 31.67 -59.41
N THR A 43 63.71 31.73 -59.84
CA THR A 43 64.08 31.64 -61.27
C THR A 43 65.60 31.66 -61.50
N ASP A 44 66.01 30.79 -62.40
CA ASP A 44 67.26 30.76 -63.17
C ASP A 44 67.94 32.13 -63.35
N SER A 45 69.12 32.29 -62.74
CA SER A 45 70.13 33.19 -63.29
C SER A 45 71.52 32.60 -63.06
N SER A 46 71.94 31.80 -64.05
CA SER A 46 73.36 31.67 -64.38
C SER A 46 73.94 33.04 -64.72
N MET A 47 74.76 33.60 -63.82
CA MET A 47 75.73 34.62 -64.18
C MET A 47 76.97 34.36 -63.34
N ASP A 48 77.89 33.66 -64.01
CA ASP A 48 79.30 33.61 -63.71
C ASP A 48 79.85 35.03 -63.50
N GLU A 49 80.27 35.32 -62.28
CA GLU A 49 81.18 36.41 -61.93
C GLU A 49 82.10 35.90 -60.81
N SER A 50 82.73 34.74 -61.06
CA SER A 50 83.93 34.35 -60.32
C SER A 50 85.14 34.94 -61.03
N SER A 51 85.29 36.25 -60.93
CA SER A 51 86.60 36.88 -61.13
C SER A 51 87.50 36.43 -59.97
N GLU A 52 88.19 35.31 -60.16
CA GLU A 52 89.24 34.82 -59.27
C GLU A 52 90.42 35.83 -59.26
N THR A 53 90.37 36.81 -58.36
CA THR A 53 91.56 37.57 -57.97
C THR A 53 92.24 36.81 -56.82
N SER A 54 92.84 35.66 -57.16
CA SER A 54 93.54 34.75 -56.23
C SER A 54 94.91 35.29 -55.76
N SER A 55 95.22 36.54 -56.11
CA SER A 55 96.52 37.18 -55.85
C SER A 55 96.35 38.68 -55.58
N ALA A 56 97.06 39.18 -54.58
CA ALA A 56 97.14 40.61 -54.26
C ALA A 56 97.70 41.47 -55.43
N LYS A 57 98.26 40.82 -56.46
CA LYS A 57 98.77 41.48 -57.67
C LYS A 57 97.66 41.82 -58.69
N ASP A 58 96.49 41.19 -58.62
CA ASP A 58 95.43 41.27 -59.64
C ASP A 58 94.15 42.02 -59.20
N VAL A 59 94.20 42.78 -58.11
CA VAL A 59 93.05 43.59 -57.66
C VAL A 59 92.93 44.86 -58.53
N PRO A 60 91.88 45.01 -59.35
CA PRO A 60 91.68 46.22 -60.15
C PRO A 60 91.41 47.42 -59.25
N THR A 61 91.97 48.58 -59.58
CA THR A 61 91.76 49.82 -58.82
C THR A 61 90.27 50.16 -58.79
N GLY A 62 89.63 50.08 -57.61
CA GLY A 62 88.22 50.43 -57.40
C GLY A 62 87.28 49.27 -57.02
N SER A 63 87.72 48.01 -57.03
CA SER A 63 86.88 46.85 -56.68
C SER A 63 86.35 46.86 -55.23
N LEU A 64 87.16 47.35 -54.29
CA LEU A 64 86.72 47.53 -52.90
C LEU A 64 85.60 48.58 -52.78
N HIS A 65 85.68 49.65 -53.58
CA HIS A 65 84.68 50.71 -53.57
C HIS A 65 83.33 50.22 -54.11
N THR A 66 83.35 49.41 -55.18
CA THR A 66 82.13 48.78 -55.72
C THR A 66 81.50 47.81 -54.73
N SER A 67 82.29 46.98 -54.05
CA SER A 67 81.79 46.05 -53.03
C SER A 67 81.21 46.79 -51.81
N LEU A 68 81.80 47.93 -51.41
CA LEU A 68 81.27 48.76 -50.32
C LEU A 68 79.96 49.47 -50.70
N LEU A 69 79.82 49.93 -51.95
CA LEU A 69 78.56 50.50 -52.44
C LEU A 69 77.45 49.45 -52.49
N GLU A 70 77.79 48.21 -52.87
CA GLU A 70 76.87 47.09 -52.84
C GLU A 70 76.46 46.73 -51.40
N LEU A 71 77.40 46.68 -50.47
CA LEU A 71 77.13 46.46 -49.04
C LEU A 71 76.16 47.50 -48.50
N ARG A 72 76.38 48.78 -48.84
CA ARG A 72 75.51 49.89 -48.45
C ARG A 72 74.10 49.73 -49.02
N ARG A 73 73.96 49.33 -50.28
CA ARG A 73 72.65 49.08 -50.93
C ARG A 73 71.90 47.93 -50.25
N LEU A 74 72.58 46.80 -50.01
CA LEU A 74 71.99 45.63 -49.35
C LEU A 74 71.53 45.96 -47.93
N THR A 75 72.33 46.73 -47.19
CA THR A 75 71.98 47.15 -45.83
C THR A 75 70.78 48.10 -45.81
N GLN A 76 70.67 49.01 -46.79
CA GLN A 76 69.54 49.93 -46.91
C GLN A 76 68.23 49.20 -47.26
N ASN A 77 68.29 48.20 -48.14
CA ASN A 77 67.12 47.38 -48.50
C ASN A 77 66.53 46.62 -47.30
N LEU A 78 67.37 46.13 -46.39
CA LEU A 78 66.92 45.47 -45.16
C LEU A 78 66.21 46.44 -44.19
N LEU A 79 66.65 47.71 -44.16
CA LEU A 79 65.98 48.74 -43.37
C LEU A 79 64.63 49.13 -43.97
N ASP A 80 64.56 49.33 -45.29
CA ASP A 80 63.33 49.79 -45.97
C ASP A 80 62.30 48.67 -46.13
N GLY A 81 62.73 47.41 -46.27
CA GLY A 81 61.84 46.23 -46.30
C GLY A 81 61.01 46.02 -45.03
N ASN A 82 61.40 46.68 -43.92
CA ASN A 82 60.68 46.64 -42.65
C ASN A 82 59.36 47.45 -42.68
N GLU A 83 59.16 48.36 -43.63
CA GLU A 83 57.90 49.12 -43.80
C GLU A 83 56.75 48.25 -44.35
N SER A 84 57.06 47.15 -45.03
CA SER A 84 56.07 46.16 -45.52
C SER A 84 55.45 45.31 -44.40
N THR A 85 55.94 45.46 -43.16
CA THR A 85 55.42 44.77 -41.98
C THR A 85 54.05 45.30 -41.52
N GLY A 86 53.62 46.48 -41.99
CA GLY A 86 52.33 47.07 -41.62
C GLY A 86 51.10 46.28 -42.11
N SER A 87 51.14 45.74 -43.33
CA SER A 87 50.06 44.89 -43.87
C SER A 87 50.02 43.53 -43.17
N ARG A 88 51.19 42.93 -42.92
CA ARG A 88 51.31 41.67 -42.17
C ARG A 88 50.78 41.82 -40.73
N ARG A 89 51.07 42.95 -40.07
CA ARG A 89 50.55 43.26 -38.72
C ARG A 89 49.04 43.40 -38.68
N SER A 90 48.40 44.03 -39.68
CA SER A 90 46.95 44.17 -39.72
C SER A 90 46.22 42.84 -39.95
N ASP A 91 46.77 41.96 -40.78
CA ASP A 91 46.22 40.61 -40.99
C ASP A 91 46.44 39.73 -39.76
N GLU A 92 47.56 39.92 -39.07
CA GLU A 92 47.88 39.23 -37.81
C GLU A 92 46.94 39.66 -36.67
N GLU A 93 46.67 40.97 -36.51
CA GLU A 93 45.67 41.48 -35.55
C GLU A 93 44.25 40.96 -35.86
N ALA A 94 43.87 40.85 -37.13
CA ALA A 94 42.56 40.30 -37.53
C ALA A 94 42.43 38.79 -37.23
N LEU A 95 43.53 38.04 -37.39
CA LEU A 95 43.60 36.63 -37.02
C LEU A 95 43.57 36.44 -35.50
N GLU A 96 44.28 37.27 -34.75
CA GLU A 96 44.24 37.26 -33.28
C GLU A 96 42.82 37.51 -32.75
N GLU A 97 42.11 38.47 -33.34
CA GLU A 97 40.71 38.76 -33.00
C GLU A 97 39.79 37.58 -33.35
N GLN A 98 40.03 36.88 -34.47
CA GLN A 98 39.31 35.65 -34.84
C GLN A 98 39.59 34.51 -33.87
N VAL A 99 40.85 34.33 -33.45
CA VAL A 99 41.25 33.32 -32.46
C VAL A 99 40.63 33.64 -31.11
N ARG A 100 40.60 34.92 -30.71
CA ARG A 100 39.93 35.38 -29.48
C ARG A 100 38.44 35.08 -29.53
N LYS A 101 37.77 35.40 -30.64
CA LYS A 101 36.35 35.16 -30.84
C LYS A 101 36.01 33.67 -30.86
N LEU A 102 36.76 32.85 -31.60
CA LEU A 102 36.60 31.39 -31.59
C LEU A 102 36.89 30.80 -30.20
N GLY A 103 37.83 31.38 -29.45
CA GLY A 103 38.11 31.01 -28.07
C GLY A 103 36.97 31.36 -27.10
N GLU A 104 36.27 32.46 -27.34
CA GLU A 104 35.05 32.85 -26.62
C GLU A 104 33.88 31.93 -26.97
N GLU A 105 33.63 31.67 -28.26
CA GLU A 105 32.59 30.74 -28.72
C GLU A 105 32.82 29.31 -28.19
N LEU A 106 34.08 28.84 -28.18
CA LEU A 106 34.42 27.54 -27.59
C LEU A 106 34.16 27.50 -26.07
N ARG A 107 34.37 28.63 -25.38
CA ARG A 107 34.09 28.75 -23.95
C ARG A 107 32.58 28.74 -23.69
N GLU A 108 31.80 29.47 -24.47
CA GLU A 108 30.33 29.48 -24.40
C GLU A 108 29.75 28.08 -24.64
N VAL A 109 30.23 27.36 -25.66
CA VAL A 109 29.79 25.99 -25.95
C VAL A 109 30.15 25.04 -24.79
N ARG A 110 31.32 25.22 -24.16
CA ARG A 110 31.72 24.45 -22.98
C ARG A 110 30.80 24.72 -21.80
N GLU A 111 30.52 25.99 -21.50
CA GLU A 111 29.62 26.38 -20.41
C GLU A 111 28.20 25.83 -20.62
N LEU A 112 27.67 25.88 -21.85
CA LEU A 112 26.38 25.29 -22.18
C LEU A 112 26.37 23.76 -22.05
N TYR A 113 27.45 23.09 -22.47
CA TYR A 113 27.60 21.65 -22.32
C TYR A 113 27.65 21.25 -20.84
N GLU A 114 28.42 21.98 -20.02
CA GLU A 114 28.49 21.76 -18.57
C GLU A 114 27.11 21.98 -17.91
N ALA A 115 26.39 23.04 -18.30
CA ALA A 115 25.04 23.29 -17.80
C ALA A 115 24.03 22.21 -18.19
N GLU A 116 24.08 21.69 -19.43
CA GLU A 116 23.25 20.55 -19.84
C GLU A 116 23.66 19.26 -19.14
N GLN A 117 24.95 19.05 -18.88
CA GLN A 117 25.43 17.92 -18.11
C GLN A 117 24.92 17.97 -16.67
N ASP A 118 24.93 19.13 -16.02
CA ASP A 118 24.43 19.30 -14.66
C ASP A 118 22.91 19.16 -14.58
N LYS A 119 22.16 19.64 -15.59
CA LYS A 119 20.72 19.34 -15.70
C LYS A 119 20.46 17.84 -15.87
N THR A 120 21.26 17.16 -16.68
CA THR A 120 21.13 15.71 -16.88
C THR A 120 21.37 14.96 -15.56
N ARG A 121 22.41 15.34 -14.80
CA ARG A 121 22.67 14.80 -13.46
C ARG A 121 21.50 15.07 -12.50
N GLY A 122 20.96 16.28 -12.48
CA GLY A 122 19.79 16.61 -11.65
C GLY A 122 18.56 15.78 -12.02
N ASN A 123 18.29 15.59 -13.31
CA ASN A 123 17.20 14.74 -13.79
C ASN A 123 17.39 13.27 -13.40
N GLU A 124 18.64 12.76 -13.45
CA GLU A 124 18.97 11.40 -13.00
C GLU A 124 18.70 11.24 -11.49
N ASP A 125 19.07 12.22 -10.67
CA ASP A 125 18.79 12.22 -9.24
C ASP A 125 17.28 12.26 -8.94
N GLU A 126 16.51 13.08 -9.65
CA GLU A 126 15.04 13.12 -9.54
C GLU A 126 14.39 11.81 -9.97
N LEU A 127 14.86 11.20 -11.06
CA LEU A 127 14.39 9.88 -11.51
C LEU A 127 14.67 8.80 -10.45
N LEU A 128 15.85 8.83 -9.82
CA LEU A 128 16.18 7.93 -8.72
C LEU A 128 15.28 8.17 -7.50
N GLN A 129 15.02 9.42 -7.14
CA GLN A 129 14.11 9.75 -6.03
C GLN A 129 12.68 9.25 -6.30
N LEU A 130 12.14 9.50 -7.48
CA LEU A 130 10.82 9.02 -7.88
C LEU A 130 10.78 7.50 -7.95
N HIS A 131 11.82 6.85 -8.48
CA HIS A 131 11.93 5.40 -8.50
C HIS A 131 11.90 4.81 -7.09
N ASN A 132 12.67 5.37 -6.16
CA ASN A 132 12.65 4.96 -4.76
C ASN A 132 11.27 5.16 -4.11
N GLN A 133 10.59 6.27 -4.39
CA GLN A 133 9.25 6.52 -3.89
C GLN A 133 8.23 5.51 -4.42
N VAL A 134 8.27 5.22 -5.73
CA VAL A 134 7.43 4.18 -6.34
C VAL A 134 7.72 2.81 -5.75
N ALA A 135 8.99 2.48 -5.49
CA ALA A 135 9.38 1.22 -4.88
C ALA A 135 8.80 1.07 -3.45
N LEU A 136 8.88 2.12 -2.63
CA LEU A 136 8.31 2.15 -1.28
C LEU A 136 6.79 1.99 -1.31
N LEU A 137 6.10 2.79 -2.13
CA LEU A 137 4.64 2.70 -2.29
C LEU A 137 4.20 1.32 -2.81
N SER A 138 5.00 0.69 -3.69
CA SER A 138 4.73 -0.66 -4.19
C SER A 138 4.89 -1.74 -3.12
N VAL A 139 5.78 -1.55 -2.13
CA VAL A 139 5.89 -2.43 -0.97
C VAL A 139 4.70 -2.22 -0.04
N GLU A 140 4.32 -0.97 0.23
CA GLU A 140 3.17 -0.64 1.08
C GLU A 140 1.86 -1.17 0.50
N MET A 141 1.62 -0.97 -0.80
CA MET A 141 0.46 -1.54 -1.50
C MET A 141 0.40 -3.06 -1.36
N ARG A 142 1.53 -3.76 -1.54
CA ARG A 142 1.58 -5.22 -1.37
C ARG A 142 1.27 -5.62 0.07
N SER A 143 1.85 -4.93 1.05
CA SER A 143 1.57 -5.17 2.48
C SER A 143 0.07 -5.01 2.80
N LEU A 144 -0.55 -3.93 2.31
CA LEU A 144 -1.98 -3.68 2.51
C LEU A 144 -2.86 -4.70 1.78
N GLN A 145 -2.47 -5.13 0.59
CA GLN A 145 -3.15 -6.20 -0.15
C GLN A 145 -3.09 -7.52 0.63
N GLU A 146 -1.92 -7.91 1.13
CA GLU A 146 -1.77 -9.11 1.95
C GLU A 146 -2.58 -9.02 3.26
N GLU A 147 -2.60 -7.86 3.91
CA GLU A 147 -3.41 -7.66 5.13
C GLU A 147 -4.91 -7.76 4.81
N ASN A 148 -5.36 -7.18 3.69
CA ASN A 148 -6.75 -7.29 3.25
C ASN A 148 -7.14 -8.75 2.94
N GLU A 149 -6.28 -9.48 2.24
CA GLU A 149 -6.46 -10.91 1.96
C GLU A 149 -6.47 -11.73 3.25
N ARG A 150 -5.59 -11.44 4.22
CA ARG A 150 -5.62 -12.05 5.56
C ARG A 150 -6.95 -11.76 6.27
N MET A 151 -7.43 -10.53 6.25
CA MET A 151 -8.71 -10.18 6.88
C MET A 151 -9.91 -10.82 6.20
N ARG A 152 -9.91 -10.90 4.85
CA ARG A 152 -10.96 -11.58 4.09
C ARG A 152 -10.97 -13.08 4.37
N THR A 153 -9.81 -13.74 4.33
CA THR A 153 -9.69 -15.17 4.67
C THR A 153 -10.07 -15.43 6.11
N MET A 154 -9.69 -14.56 7.06
CA MET A 154 -10.15 -14.66 8.44
C MET A 154 -11.67 -14.46 8.56
N ALA A 155 -12.28 -13.56 7.80
CA ALA A 155 -13.72 -13.34 7.81
C ALA A 155 -14.50 -14.53 7.20
N GLU A 156 -13.98 -15.13 6.12
CA GLU A 156 -14.54 -16.35 5.51
C GLU A 156 -14.38 -17.57 6.43
N VAL A 157 -13.25 -17.70 7.13
CA VAL A 157 -13.02 -18.76 8.13
C VAL A 157 -13.79 -18.50 9.42
N ARG A 158 -14.10 -17.23 9.72
CA ARG A 158 -15.00 -16.83 10.82
C ARG A 158 -16.47 -17.06 10.44
N GLU A 159 -16.76 -18.21 9.83
CA GLU A 159 -18.01 -18.90 10.11
C GLU A 159 -18.21 -18.93 11.63
N PRO A 160 -19.44 -18.70 12.15
CA PRO A 160 -19.68 -18.80 13.58
C PRO A 160 -19.16 -20.16 14.04
N SER A 161 -18.26 -20.16 15.03
CA SER A 161 -17.58 -21.37 15.53
C SER A 161 -18.55 -22.54 15.58
N GLU A 162 -18.14 -23.74 15.18
CA GLU A 162 -18.98 -24.93 15.22
C GLU A 162 -19.64 -25.12 16.61
N GLN A 163 -18.93 -24.70 17.67
CA GLN A 163 -19.45 -24.67 19.04
C GLN A 163 -20.61 -23.68 19.22
N LEU A 164 -20.52 -22.47 18.66
CA LEU A 164 -21.59 -21.48 18.66
C LEU A 164 -22.80 -21.99 17.86
N GLN A 165 -22.57 -22.58 16.68
CA GLN A 165 -23.65 -23.16 15.89
C GLN A 165 -24.33 -24.34 16.62
N SER A 166 -23.57 -25.20 17.29
CA SER A 166 -24.11 -26.27 18.12
C SER A 166 -24.94 -25.72 19.28
N ALA A 167 -24.44 -24.71 20.00
CA ALA A 167 -25.15 -24.08 21.11
C ALA A 167 -26.45 -23.39 20.67
N ILE A 168 -26.46 -22.79 19.47
CA ILE A 168 -27.69 -22.23 18.87
C ILE A 168 -28.70 -23.33 18.60
N ARG A 169 -28.29 -24.45 17.98
CA ARG A 169 -29.16 -25.61 17.72
C ARG A 169 -29.73 -26.19 19.01
N ASP A 170 -28.90 -26.40 20.03
CA ASP A 170 -29.33 -26.93 21.33
C ASP A 170 -30.34 -26.01 22.02
N ARG A 171 -30.12 -24.69 21.95
CA ARG A 171 -31.06 -23.68 22.46
C ARG A 171 -32.40 -23.76 21.72
N ASP A 172 -32.37 -23.85 20.40
CA ASP A 172 -33.58 -23.86 19.59
C ASP A 172 -34.39 -25.16 19.82
N ASP A 173 -33.72 -26.30 19.97
CA ASP A 173 -34.34 -27.56 20.38
C ASP A 173 -34.96 -27.50 21.77
N ALA A 174 -34.28 -26.86 22.73
CA ALA A 174 -34.83 -26.64 24.07
C ALA A 174 -36.06 -25.73 24.05
N ILE A 175 -36.06 -24.68 23.22
CA ILE A 175 -37.21 -23.80 23.02
C ILE A 175 -38.38 -24.58 22.41
N ALA A 176 -38.13 -25.44 21.41
CA ALA A 176 -39.17 -26.26 20.81
C ALA A 176 -39.80 -27.23 21.82
N LYS A 177 -38.97 -27.92 22.62
CA LYS A 177 -39.43 -28.80 23.70
C LYS A 177 -40.23 -28.05 24.76
N LYS A 178 -39.79 -26.86 25.16
CA LYS A 178 -40.53 -25.99 26.09
C LYS A 178 -41.90 -25.64 25.54
N LYS A 179 -41.98 -25.18 24.28
CA LYS A 179 -43.26 -24.85 23.63
C LYS A 179 -44.20 -26.07 23.56
N ALA A 180 -43.66 -27.25 23.26
CA ALA A 180 -44.46 -28.49 23.25
C ALA A 180 -45.07 -28.80 24.62
N VAL A 181 -44.29 -28.69 25.70
CA VAL A 181 -44.77 -28.88 27.06
C VAL A 181 -45.80 -27.81 27.45
N GLU A 182 -45.58 -26.55 27.09
CA GLU A 182 -46.52 -25.45 27.34
C GLU A 182 -47.87 -25.68 26.62
N MET A 183 -47.86 -26.23 25.40
CA MET A 183 -49.09 -26.60 24.68
C MET A 183 -49.84 -27.73 25.38
N GLU A 184 -49.16 -28.79 25.81
CA GLU A 184 -49.79 -29.89 26.56
C GLU A 184 -50.32 -29.42 27.93
N LEU A 185 -49.62 -28.50 28.60
CA LEU A 185 -50.08 -27.90 29.84
C LEU A 185 -51.37 -27.10 29.62
N ALA A 186 -51.44 -26.30 28.55
CA ALA A 186 -52.64 -25.54 28.20
C ALA A 186 -53.82 -26.48 27.90
N LYS A 187 -53.58 -27.58 27.19
CA LYS A 187 -54.57 -28.63 26.92
C LYS A 187 -55.07 -29.28 28.21
N CYS A 188 -54.18 -29.72 29.09
CA CYS A 188 -54.56 -30.31 30.38
C CYS A 188 -55.38 -29.34 31.24
N LYS A 189 -55.05 -28.05 31.22
CA LYS A 189 -55.84 -27.02 31.92
C LYS A 189 -57.27 -26.92 31.37
N ILE A 190 -57.45 -26.97 30.04
CA ILE A 190 -58.76 -27.00 29.40
C ILE A 190 -59.53 -28.26 29.83
N ASP A 191 -58.88 -29.42 29.83
CA ASP A 191 -59.50 -30.69 30.23
C ASP A 191 -59.97 -30.66 31.69
N ILE A 192 -59.17 -30.08 32.60
CA ILE A 192 -59.55 -29.90 34.02
C ILE A 192 -60.75 -28.95 34.14
N MET A 193 -60.76 -27.84 33.40
CA MET A 193 -61.88 -26.89 33.44
C MET A 193 -63.17 -27.54 32.92
N SER A 194 -63.08 -28.33 31.84
CA SER A 194 -64.20 -29.11 31.31
C SER A 194 -64.71 -30.13 32.32
N LEU A 195 -63.81 -30.89 32.94
CA LEU A 195 -64.18 -31.89 33.94
C LEU A 195 -64.80 -31.25 35.19
N ASN A 196 -64.30 -30.09 35.62
CA ASN A 196 -64.89 -29.35 36.74
C ASN A 196 -66.32 -28.88 36.41
N SER A 197 -66.56 -28.38 35.20
CA SER A 197 -67.91 -28.05 34.74
C SER A 197 -68.82 -29.27 34.79
N GLN A 198 -68.39 -30.41 34.25
CA GLN A 198 -69.17 -31.66 34.27
C GLN A 198 -69.46 -32.13 35.70
N LEU A 199 -68.49 -31.99 36.62
CA LEU A 199 -68.68 -32.33 38.03
C LEU A 199 -69.71 -31.43 38.70
N LEU A 200 -69.66 -30.12 38.46
CA LEU A 200 -70.64 -29.17 38.99
C LEU A 200 -72.05 -29.49 38.46
N ASP A 201 -72.19 -29.79 37.17
CA ASP A 201 -73.47 -30.19 36.57
C ASP A 201 -74.02 -31.47 37.20
N ALA A 202 -73.16 -32.48 37.42
CA ALA A 202 -73.54 -33.74 38.05
C ALA A 202 -73.96 -33.55 39.53
N ILE A 203 -73.27 -32.68 40.27
CA ILE A 203 -73.65 -32.32 41.65
C ILE A 203 -75.01 -31.62 41.64
N GLN A 204 -75.23 -30.68 40.73
CA GLN A 204 -76.49 -29.95 40.60
C GLN A 204 -77.66 -30.89 40.27
N GLN A 205 -77.45 -31.83 39.34
CA GLN A 205 -78.44 -32.87 39.01
C GLN A 205 -78.74 -33.76 40.22
N LYS A 206 -77.71 -34.22 40.94
CA LYS A 206 -77.88 -35.04 42.14
C LYS A 206 -78.68 -34.29 43.22
N LEU A 207 -78.35 -33.02 43.47
CA LEU A 207 -79.05 -32.18 44.44
C LEU A 207 -80.54 -32.06 44.09
N ASN A 208 -80.85 -31.78 42.82
CA ASN A 208 -82.23 -31.68 42.34
C ASN A 208 -83.01 -32.99 42.54
N LEU A 209 -82.42 -34.15 42.19
CA LEU A 209 -83.05 -35.45 42.41
C LEU A 209 -83.24 -35.76 43.90
N SER A 210 -82.29 -35.40 44.76
CA SER A 210 -82.43 -35.55 46.21
C SER A 210 -83.57 -34.71 46.76
N GLN A 211 -83.73 -33.46 46.31
CA GLN A 211 -84.86 -32.60 46.69
C GLN A 211 -86.20 -33.15 46.21
N GLN A 212 -86.27 -33.69 44.98
CA GLN A 212 -87.47 -34.34 44.48
C GLN A 212 -87.85 -35.59 45.30
N LEU A 213 -86.85 -36.38 45.71
CA LEU A 213 -87.07 -37.54 46.57
C LEU A 213 -87.57 -37.15 47.96
N GLU A 214 -87.00 -36.10 48.57
CA GLU A 214 -87.44 -35.57 49.86
C GLU A 214 -88.89 -35.08 49.78
N ALA A 215 -89.25 -34.31 48.75
CA ALA A 215 -90.62 -33.87 48.52
C ALA A 215 -91.59 -35.06 48.35
N TRP A 216 -91.20 -36.08 47.58
CA TRP A 216 -92.01 -37.29 47.43
C TRP A 216 -92.16 -38.07 48.74
N GLN A 217 -91.11 -38.14 49.55
CA GLN A 217 -91.16 -38.74 50.88
C GLN A 217 -92.14 -37.99 51.78
N ASP A 218 -92.10 -36.66 51.82
CA ASP A 218 -93.04 -35.84 52.59
C ASP A 218 -94.49 -36.08 52.16
N ASP A 219 -94.76 -36.10 50.86
CA ASP A 219 -96.09 -36.38 50.32
C ASP A 219 -96.59 -37.78 50.74
N MET A 220 -95.73 -38.80 50.68
CA MET A 220 -96.08 -40.15 51.12
C MET A 220 -96.35 -40.23 52.62
N HIS A 221 -95.57 -39.55 53.47
CA HIS A 221 -95.85 -39.49 54.91
C HIS A 221 -97.21 -38.82 55.17
N ARG A 222 -97.52 -37.72 54.48
CA ARG A 222 -98.83 -37.04 54.60
C ARG A 222 -99.99 -37.94 54.19
N VAL A 223 -99.83 -38.73 53.13
CA VAL A 223 -100.84 -39.72 52.71
C VAL A 223 -101.03 -40.80 53.77
N ILE A 224 -99.95 -41.29 54.37
CA ILE A 224 -100.02 -42.29 55.45
C ILE A 224 -100.73 -41.70 56.68
N ASP A 225 -100.36 -40.50 57.10
CA ASP A 225 -100.97 -39.81 58.23
C ASP A 225 -102.47 -39.58 58.00
N GLN A 226 -102.86 -39.13 56.80
CA GLN A 226 -104.27 -38.96 56.43
C GLN A 226 -105.03 -40.29 56.51
N GLN A 227 -104.46 -41.36 55.92
CA GLN A 227 -105.09 -42.70 55.98
C GLN A 227 -105.23 -43.23 57.40
N LEU A 228 -104.29 -42.93 58.30
CA LEU A 228 -104.38 -43.30 59.70
C LEU A 228 -105.50 -42.51 60.41
N MET A 229 -105.62 -41.21 60.16
CA MET A 229 -106.69 -40.39 60.72
C MET A 229 -108.07 -40.83 60.23
N ASP A 230 -108.23 -41.09 58.93
CA ASP A 230 -109.48 -41.56 58.34
C ASP A 230 -109.90 -42.91 58.95
N LYS A 231 -108.95 -43.86 59.07
CA LYS A 231 -109.20 -45.16 59.73
C LYS A 231 -109.65 -45.00 61.17
N HIS A 232 -108.97 -44.18 61.96
CA HIS A 232 -109.38 -43.92 63.32
C HIS A 232 -110.77 -43.31 63.36
N GLN A 233 -111.07 -42.33 62.51
CA GLN A 233 -112.39 -41.70 62.46
C GLN A 233 -113.49 -42.70 62.12
N ASP A 234 -113.25 -43.63 61.19
CA ASP A 234 -114.16 -44.72 60.85
C ASP A 234 -114.35 -45.70 62.03
N GLU A 235 -113.28 -46.07 62.73
CA GLU A 235 -113.32 -46.88 63.96
C GLU A 235 -114.14 -46.20 65.06
N TRP A 236 -113.97 -44.88 65.25
CA TRP A 236 -114.70 -44.08 66.24
C TRP A 236 -116.19 -43.91 65.90
N ARG A 237 -116.53 -43.85 64.61
CA ARG A 237 -117.93 -43.83 64.14
C ARG A 237 -118.63 -45.18 64.34
N ALA A 238 -117.87 -46.27 64.48
CA ALA A 238 -118.38 -47.64 64.51
C ALA A 238 -118.61 -48.26 65.91
N ALA A 239 -118.39 -47.54 67.03
CA ALA A 239 -118.65 -48.08 68.38
C ALA A 239 -119.69 -47.24 69.18
N PRO A 240 -120.78 -47.85 69.70
CA PRO A 240 -120.70 -48.51 71.03
C PRO A 240 -121.41 -49.88 71.20
N THR A 241 -121.02 -50.56 72.31
CA THR A 241 -121.51 -51.82 72.97
C THR A 241 -121.04 -53.15 72.35
N SER A 242 -120.44 -54.14 73.03
CA SER A 242 -120.35 -54.50 74.45
C SER A 242 -119.17 -55.46 74.75
N LEU A 243 -118.43 -55.15 75.83
CA LEU A 243 -117.86 -55.97 76.91
C LEU A 243 -117.66 -57.52 76.80
N SER A 244 -116.41 -57.93 77.13
CA SER A 244 -116.00 -58.90 78.19
C SER A 244 -115.78 -60.40 77.89
N GLY A 245 -114.65 -60.93 78.41
CA GLY A 245 -114.45 -62.35 78.80
C GLY A 245 -113.27 -63.07 78.13
N SER A 246 -112.01 -62.84 78.54
CA SER A 246 -111.18 -63.65 79.48
C SER A 246 -110.64 -65.02 79.01
N SER A 247 -109.33 -65.22 79.29
CA SER A 247 -108.56 -66.46 79.56
C SER A 247 -107.64 -67.00 78.44
N VAL A 248 -106.43 -67.56 78.66
CA VAL A 248 -105.49 -67.71 79.79
C VAL A 248 -104.11 -68.15 79.18
N THR A 249 -103.03 -67.67 79.79
CA THR A 249 -101.58 -68.06 79.85
C THR A 249 -101.00 -69.26 79.05
N HIS A 250 -99.77 -69.12 78.50
CA HIS A 250 -98.48 -69.56 79.12
C HIS A 250 -97.23 -69.52 78.20
N ARG A 251 -96.11 -69.09 78.82
CA ARG A 251 -94.72 -69.63 78.78
C ARG A 251 -93.72 -69.32 77.64
N GLY A 252 -92.61 -68.69 78.09
CA GLY A 252 -91.20 -69.00 77.75
C GLY A 252 -90.67 -68.29 76.50
N GLN A 253 -89.45 -67.75 76.42
CA GLN A 253 -88.23 -67.85 77.22
C GLN A 253 -87.34 -66.64 76.90
N SER A 254 -86.56 -66.21 77.89
CA SER A 254 -85.46 -65.26 77.75
C SER A 254 -84.25 -65.93 77.08
N SER A 255 -83.48 -65.19 76.26
CA SER A 255 -82.02 -65.00 76.41
C SER A 255 -81.29 -64.74 75.07
N ARG A 256 -80.32 -63.81 75.14
CA ARG A 256 -79.13 -63.61 74.27
C ARG A 256 -79.38 -62.82 72.98
N ARG A 257 -78.55 -61.87 72.53
CA ARG A 257 -77.26 -61.33 72.98
C ARG A 257 -76.88 -60.21 71.99
N ALA A 258 -76.37 -59.11 72.52
CA ALA A 258 -75.70 -58.04 71.77
C ALA A 258 -74.37 -58.51 71.16
N GLN A 259 -74.01 -57.93 70.01
CA GLN A 259 -72.70 -57.82 69.31
C GLN A 259 -72.96 -57.98 67.80
N ARG A 260 -72.41 -57.16 66.88
CA ARG A 260 -71.19 -56.37 66.91
C ARG A 260 -71.22 -55.39 65.73
N ILE A 261 -70.92 -54.12 65.99
CA ILE A 261 -70.34 -53.17 65.04
C ILE A 261 -68.85 -53.50 64.96
N SER A 262 -68.28 -53.70 63.76
CA SER A 262 -66.89 -53.31 63.43
C SER A 262 -66.51 -53.67 61.99
N ASP A 263 -65.95 -52.68 61.29
CA ASP A 263 -64.88 -52.79 60.30
C ASP A 263 -65.12 -53.55 59.00
N ARG A 264 -65.41 -52.79 57.94
CA ARG A 264 -64.93 -53.11 56.59
C ARG A 264 -64.57 -51.89 55.76
N ASP A 265 -63.85 -50.93 56.35
CA ASP A 265 -63.15 -49.85 55.64
C ASP A 265 -61.66 -50.15 55.54
N LYS A 266 -61.26 -51.15 54.74
CA LYS A 266 -59.85 -51.33 54.35
C LYS A 266 -59.74 -51.98 52.96
N ARG A 267 -59.72 -51.13 51.92
CA ARG A 267 -59.01 -51.37 50.64
C ARG A 267 -59.06 -50.12 49.76
N LEU A 268 -58.52 -49.02 50.29
CA LEU A 268 -58.10 -47.88 49.50
C LEU A 268 -56.62 -48.08 49.16
N PHE A 269 -56.34 -48.17 47.86
CA PHE A 269 -55.11 -47.81 47.16
C PHE A 269 -53.76 -48.32 47.71
N SER A 270 -53.21 -49.34 47.06
CA SER A 270 -51.77 -49.62 47.07
C SER A 270 -51.27 -49.90 45.66
N PHE A 271 -51.04 -48.83 44.89
CA PHE A 271 -50.25 -48.87 43.67
C PHE A 271 -49.31 -47.66 43.68
N PHE A 272 -48.06 -47.88 44.10
CA PHE A 272 -46.85 -47.26 43.57
C PHE A 272 -45.65 -47.92 44.25
N LYS A 273 -44.97 -48.82 43.54
CA LYS A 273 -43.56 -49.12 43.80
C LYS A 273 -42.89 -49.39 42.47
N LYS A 274 -42.15 -48.39 41.99
CA LYS A 274 -41.20 -48.45 40.90
C LYS A 274 -39.86 -48.02 41.47
N ASN A 275 -38.91 -48.94 41.52
CA ASN A 275 -37.50 -48.67 41.28
C ASN A 275 -37.14 -49.49 40.05
#